data_AF-A0A1P8WAY1-F1
#
_entry.id   AF-A0A1P8WAY1-F1
#
_cell.length_a   1.000
_cell.length_b   1.000
_cell.length_c   1.000
_cell.angle_alpha   90.00
_cell.angle_beta   90.00
_cell.angle_gamma   90.00
#
_symmetry.space_group_name_H-M   'P 1'
#
loop_
_entity.id
_entity.type
_entity.pdbx_description
1 polymer ?
#
loop_
_entity_poly.entity_id
_entity_poly.type
_entity_poly.pdbx_seq_one_letter_code
_entity_poly.pdbx_strand_id
1 'polypeptide(L)'
;MKIAYILLVIAAFAVSSQVVMDLIAESGATASASQQAIDVTPNVVVEGESAKGKYQLDPTVAKQVEAILSGQEVTDPLTAATTTTNTATPGQASSDPVGIPASDDTTTEMVPIPDPLLVTSAGADPDATASDVAELRTAPDPIRQKSPLHPQMVTPGNFEYLGAIRPPLVQGRSSTFGYGGWAVTYREDGDPDGPDDGFPGSLFIGGHRQQQLVAEVTIPRPVISPEKNLDDLSVFEVLQDFGDITGGIRTHLTAGSSEPFEIGGMQVVDDGLHWTTYKYYNVEGRDYLSHALSSLDLKRPQPKGLWHLGPFQSGDARWHSYKHAGYICAVPDNIADRYLGGRNLMSGLQIVTGLQKSSQGPALFAYKIPERTPSPGASLDAVPLLWYPMGSPIDKHHHADSWQGAAWLTLGDKQTVIVVGRKAHGPVHYGEPRPGDCYEDKGYHGSSYEAQMLFYAPGDLLSAGRRPVANVRPWYRWDSTTPGGGIDRFMFQDCGREIGGLTYDRKRNLLYMVEVAAGLTSENEWEVLPVVHVMRLVN
;
A
#
# COMPACT_ATOMS: atom_id res chain seq x y z
N MET A 1 15.15 3.27 -58.10
CA MET A 1 15.07 3.08 -56.62
C MET A 1 15.29 4.37 -55.81
N LYS A 2 16.32 5.20 -56.08
CA LYS A 2 16.57 6.42 -55.29
C LYS A 2 15.54 7.56 -55.45
N ILE A 3 14.86 7.67 -56.60
CA ILE A 3 13.84 8.72 -56.82
C ILE A 3 12.52 8.42 -56.09
N ALA A 4 12.13 7.15 -55.97
CA ALA A 4 10.92 6.74 -55.26
C ALA A 4 11.04 6.96 -53.74
N TYR A 5 12.24 6.81 -53.18
CA TYR A 5 12.48 7.04 -51.75
C TYR A 5 12.44 8.54 -51.39
N ILE A 6 12.95 9.40 -52.27
CA ILE A 6 12.89 10.86 -52.09
C ILE A 6 11.45 11.37 -52.16
N LEU A 7 10.62 10.83 -53.05
CA LEU A 7 9.19 11.18 -53.14
C LEU A 7 8.41 10.70 -51.91
N LEU A 8 8.77 9.55 -51.32
CA LEU A 8 8.14 9.05 -50.10
C LEU A 8 8.49 9.90 -48.86
N VAL A 9 9.74 10.37 -48.77
CA VAL A 9 10.19 11.26 -47.69
C VAL A 9 9.59 12.65 -47.81
N ILE A 10 9.43 13.19 -49.03
CA ILE A 10 8.75 14.48 -49.25
C ILE A 10 7.26 14.39 -48.92
N ALA A 11 6.59 13.27 -49.24
CA ALA A 11 5.19 13.05 -48.86
C ALA A 11 5.00 12.94 -47.34
N ALA A 12 5.94 12.30 -46.62
CA ALA A 12 5.91 12.21 -45.16
C ALA A 12 6.15 13.57 -44.47
N PHE A 13 6.99 14.44 -45.06
CA PHE A 13 7.19 15.81 -44.57
C PHE A 13 5.97 16.72 -44.84
N ALA A 14 5.27 16.53 -45.95
CA ALA A 14 4.05 17.30 -46.24
C ALA A 14 2.89 16.94 -45.30
N VAL A 15 2.73 15.66 -44.94
CA VAL A 15 1.67 15.20 -44.01
C VAL A 15 1.97 15.63 -42.57
N SER A 16 3.23 15.62 -42.14
CA SER A 16 3.62 16.08 -40.79
C SER A 16 3.51 17.60 -40.62
N SER A 17 3.76 18.39 -41.67
CA SER A 17 3.58 19.85 -41.62
C SER A 17 2.12 20.28 -41.55
N GLN A 18 1.19 19.51 -42.12
CA GLN A 18 -0.24 19.84 -42.09
C GLN A 18 -0.86 19.57 -40.70
N VAL A 19 -0.48 18.46 -40.06
CA VAL A 19 -0.91 18.12 -38.70
C VAL A 19 -0.44 19.16 -37.66
N VAL A 20 0.76 19.71 -37.83
CA VAL A 20 1.28 20.77 -36.95
C VAL A 20 0.54 22.10 -37.15
N MET A 21 0.11 22.42 -38.38
CA MET A 21 -0.65 23.64 -38.66
C MET A 21 -2.11 23.54 -38.16
N ASP A 22 -2.72 22.35 -38.20
CA ASP A 22 -4.06 22.12 -37.65
C ASP A 22 -4.08 22.18 -36.11
N LEU A 23 -3.01 21.73 -35.44
CA LEU A 23 -2.81 21.87 -33.98
C LEU A 23 -2.57 23.33 -33.52
N ILE A 24 -1.96 24.15 -34.37
CA ILE A 24 -1.78 25.59 -34.10
C ILE A 24 -3.10 26.35 -34.31
N ALA A 25 -3.96 25.92 -35.25
CA ALA A 25 -5.28 26.50 -35.47
C ALA A 25 -6.28 26.19 -34.34
N GLU A 26 -6.26 24.98 -33.76
CA GLU A 26 -7.11 24.61 -32.60
C GLU A 26 -6.66 25.28 -31.29
N SER A 27 -5.35 25.52 -31.10
CA SER A 27 -4.83 26.24 -29.92
C SER A 27 -5.03 27.77 -30.00
N GLY A 28 -5.11 28.34 -31.21
CA GLY A 28 -5.48 29.73 -31.43
C GLY A 28 -6.96 30.04 -31.17
N ALA A 29 -7.86 29.09 -31.42
CA ALA A 29 -9.31 29.25 -31.21
C ALA A 29 -9.73 29.13 -29.74
N THR A 30 -8.94 28.45 -28.90
CA THR A 30 -9.18 28.33 -27.46
C THR A 30 -8.61 29.48 -26.64
N ALA A 31 -7.68 30.27 -27.19
CA ALA A 31 -7.09 31.43 -26.52
C ALA A 31 -7.95 32.70 -26.58
N SER A 32 -8.92 32.81 -27.50
CA SER A 32 -9.80 33.99 -27.62
C SER A 32 -11.11 33.89 -26.82
N ALA A 33 -11.42 32.72 -26.22
CA ALA A 33 -12.62 32.51 -25.41
C ALA A 33 -12.44 32.83 -23.90
N SER A 34 -11.23 33.20 -23.48
CA SER A 34 -10.86 33.37 -22.05
C SER A 34 -10.91 34.82 -21.55
N GLN A 35 -11.45 35.76 -22.34
CA GLN A 35 -11.63 37.16 -21.95
C GLN A 35 -13.05 37.64 -22.22
N GLN A 36 -14.02 37.15 -21.45
CA GLN A 36 -15.21 37.95 -21.11
C GLN A 36 -15.89 37.36 -19.87
N ALA A 37 -15.94 38.19 -18.84
CA ALA A 37 -16.46 37.88 -17.52
C ALA A 37 -17.96 38.18 -17.44
N ILE A 38 -18.69 37.28 -16.77
CA ILE A 38 -19.86 37.50 -15.88
C ILE A 38 -21.12 38.11 -16.54
N ASP A 39 -22.10 37.25 -16.80
CA ASP A 39 -23.47 37.42 -16.27
C ASP A 39 -24.21 36.07 -16.34
N VAL A 40 -24.71 35.55 -15.20
CA VAL A 40 -25.38 34.23 -15.15
C VAL A 40 -26.83 34.43 -14.72
N THR A 41 -27.73 34.29 -15.69
CA THR A 41 -29.12 33.85 -15.45
C THR A 41 -29.24 32.39 -15.92
N PRO A 42 -29.92 31.50 -15.19
CA PRO A 42 -29.87 30.07 -15.47
C PRO A 42 -30.82 29.74 -16.62
N ASN A 43 -30.28 29.33 -17.76
CA ASN A 43 -31.05 28.66 -18.80
C ASN A 43 -30.86 27.14 -18.72
N VAL A 44 -32.00 26.48 -18.65
CA VAL A 44 -32.23 25.04 -18.71
C VAL A 44 -31.54 24.46 -19.94
N VAL A 45 -30.65 23.49 -19.73
CA VAL A 45 -30.07 22.68 -20.82
C VAL A 45 -30.84 21.37 -20.89
N VAL A 46 -31.43 21.14 -22.06
CA VAL A 46 -32.11 19.90 -22.46
C VAL A 46 -31.06 18.84 -22.75
N GLU A 47 -31.28 17.64 -22.20
CA GLU A 47 -30.46 16.44 -22.34
C GLU A 47 -30.27 16.03 -23.81
N GLY A 48 -29.02 15.75 -24.19
CA GLY A 48 -28.67 14.91 -25.33
C GLY A 48 -28.24 13.53 -24.84
N GLU A 49 -28.83 12.48 -25.42
CA GLU A 49 -28.62 11.08 -25.03
C GLU A 49 -27.14 10.65 -25.10
N SER A 50 -26.55 10.36 -23.93
CA SER A 50 -25.30 9.60 -23.86
C SER A 50 -25.63 8.10 -23.83
N ALA A 51 -25.10 7.35 -24.80
CA ALA A 51 -25.21 5.90 -24.87
C ALA A 51 -24.75 5.25 -23.55
N LYS A 52 -25.67 4.54 -22.89
CA LYS A 52 -25.43 3.73 -21.69
C LYS A 52 -24.42 2.63 -22.00
N GLY A 53 -23.17 2.83 -21.60
CA GLY A 53 -22.20 1.73 -21.47
C GLY A 53 -22.66 0.79 -20.36
N LYS A 54 -23.41 -0.27 -20.72
CA LYS A 54 -23.70 -1.38 -19.82
C LYS A 54 -22.50 -2.32 -19.82
N TYR A 55 -21.70 -2.31 -18.76
CA TYR A 55 -20.85 -3.44 -18.42
C TYR A 55 -21.00 -3.74 -16.93
N GLN A 56 -21.70 -4.85 -16.68
CA GLN A 56 -21.73 -5.54 -15.39
C GLN A 56 -20.37 -6.21 -15.17
N LEU A 57 -20.03 -6.55 -13.92
CA LEU A 57 -19.08 -7.63 -13.66
C LEU A 57 -19.40 -8.78 -14.62
N ASP A 58 -18.37 -9.40 -15.20
CA ASP A 58 -18.59 -10.59 -16.04
C ASP A 58 -19.60 -11.50 -15.31
N PRO A 59 -20.75 -11.83 -15.92
CA PRO A 59 -21.81 -12.53 -15.19
C PRO A 59 -21.37 -13.85 -14.57
N THR A 60 -20.31 -14.46 -15.11
CA THR A 60 -19.65 -15.64 -14.56
C THR A 60 -18.87 -15.27 -13.29
N VAL A 61 -18.08 -14.20 -13.34
CA VAL A 61 -17.36 -13.66 -12.16
C VAL A 61 -18.34 -13.21 -11.08
N ALA A 62 -19.41 -12.51 -11.43
CA ALA A 62 -20.44 -12.10 -10.48
C ALA A 62 -21.08 -13.31 -9.78
N LYS A 63 -21.46 -14.34 -10.55
CA LYS A 63 -22.07 -15.57 -10.04
C LYS A 63 -21.10 -16.41 -9.20
N GLN A 64 -19.81 -16.42 -9.54
CA GLN A 64 -18.78 -17.13 -8.80
C GLN A 64 -18.38 -16.40 -7.51
N VAL A 65 -18.30 -15.07 -7.55
CA VAL A 65 -18.13 -14.22 -6.36
C VAL A 65 -19.32 -14.44 -5.42
N GLU A 66 -20.55 -14.46 -5.93
CA GLU A 66 -21.73 -14.84 -5.14
C GLU A 66 -21.65 -16.27 -4.58
N ALA A 67 -21.13 -17.24 -5.33
CA ALA A 67 -20.95 -18.62 -4.87
C ALA A 67 -19.92 -18.72 -3.71
N ILE A 68 -18.81 -17.99 -3.81
CA ILE A 68 -17.78 -17.90 -2.76
C ILE A 68 -18.36 -17.24 -1.50
N LEU A 69 -19.07 -16.13 -1.68
CA LEU A 69 -19.67 -15.37 -0.58
C LEU A 69 -20.86 -16.09 0.08
N SER A 70 -21.44 -17.07 -0.60
CA SER A 70 -22.48 -17.95 -0.06
C SER A 70 -21.95 -19.28 0.47
N GLY A 71 -20.63 -19.50 0.44
CA GLY A 71 -19.99 -20.73 0.94
C GLY A 71 -20.29 -21.98 0.12
N GLN A 72 -20.67 -21.83 -1.16
CA GLN A 72 -20.85 -22.97 -2.07
C GLN A 72 -19.52 -23.33 -2.74
N GLU A 73 -19.14 -24.61 -2.72
CA GLU A 73 -17.96 -25.10 -3.46
C GLU A 73 -18.12 -24.84 -4.96
N VAL A 74 -17.17 -24.11 -5.54
CA VAL A 74 -17.08 -23.92 -7.00
C VAL A 74 -16.38 -25.15 -7.58
N THR A 75 -17.14 -26.03 -8.24
CA THR A 75 -16.56 -27.16 -8.98
C THR A 75 -15.83 -26.65 -10.21
N ASP A 76 -14.55 -27.00 -10.33
CA ASP A 76 -13.64 -26.66 -11.42
C ASP A 76 -14.17 -27.17 -12.79
N PRO A 77 -14.26 -26.34 -13.86
CA PRO A 77 -14.71 -26.79 -15.17
C PRO A 77 -13.71 -27.69 -15.91
N LEU A 78 -12.47 -27.86 -15.42
CA LEU A 78 -11.40 -28.55 -16.15
C LEU A 78 -11.43 -30.09 -16.11
N THR A 79 -12.41 -30.72 -15.47
CA THR A 79 -12.53 -32.19 -15.42
C THR A 79 -13.75 -32.81 -16.12
N ALA A 80 -14.51 -32.05 -16.92
CA ALA A 80 -15.70 -32.56 -17.60
C ALA A 80 -15.55 -32.71 -19.13
N ALA A 81 -14.57 -33.51 -19.55
CA ALA A 81 -14.60 -34.22 -20.84
C ALA A 81 -13.62 -35.40 -20.69
N THR A 82 -14.04 -36.64 -20.48
CA THR A 82 -14.48 -37.53 -21.56
C THR A 82 -15.15 -38.75 -20.90
N THR A 83 -16.40 -39.01 -21.22
CA THR A 83 -17.00 -40.34 -20.97
C THR A 83 -17.88 -40.69 -22.14
N THR A 84 -17.37 -41.53 -23.04
CA THR A 84 -18.17 -42.36 -23.92
C THR A 84 -17.66 -43.79 -23.86
N THR A 85 -18.63 -44.68 -23.69
CA THR A 85 -18.66 -46.10 -23.36
C THR A 85 -17.96 -47.08 -24.33
N ASN A 86 -17.23 -48.03 -23.72
CA ASN A 86 -17.11 -49.49 -23.95
C ASN A 86 -17.30 -50.12 -25.35
N THR A 87 -16.35 -50.99 -25.76
CA THR A 87 -16.55 -52.47 -25.81
C THR A 87 -15.27 -53.27 -26.18
N ALA A 88 -14.99 -54.32 -25.38
CA ALA A 88 -14.55 -55.69 -25.75
C ALA A 88 -13.06 -56.11 -26.03
N THR A 89 -12.49 -56.81 -25.02
CA THR A 89 -11.69 -58.09 -25.01
C THR A 89 -10.19 -58.16 -25.44
N PRO A 90 -9.40 -59.18 -24.99
CA PRO A 90 -8.08 -58.98 -24.37
C PRO A 90 -6.90 -59.66 -25.11
N GLY A 91 -5.67 -59.20 -24.83
CA GLY A 91 -4.46 -59.85 -25.35
C GLY A 91 -3.22 -59.53 -24.50
N GLN A 92 -2.57 -60.60 -24.03
CA GLN A 92 -1.29 -60.61 -23.31
C GLN A 92 -0.13 -60.09 -24.16
N ALA A 93 0.87 -59.43 -23.55
CA ALA A 93 2.31 -59.76 -23.65
C ALA A 93 3.22 -58.74 -22.93
N SER A 94 3.92 -59.21 -21.89
CA SER A 94 5.40 -59.22 -21.74
C SER A 94 6.23 -58.02 -22.26
N SER A 95 6.96 -57.33 -21.37
CA SER A 95 8.42 -57.48 -21.14
C SER A 95 9.05 -56.26 -20.44
N ASP A 96 10.10 -56.58 -19.67
CA ASP A 96 10.92 -55.82 -18.74
C ASP A 96 11.64 -54.54 -19.25
N PRO A 97 12.26 -53.73 -18.35
CA PRO A 97 12.77 -52.39 -18.63
C PRO A 97 14.24 -52.39 -19.08
N VAL A 98 14.64 -51.38 -19.85
CA VAL A 98 16.04 -51.16 -20.28
C VAL A 98 16.47 -49.72 -20.02
N GLY A 99 17.39 -49.56 -19.07
CA GLY A 99 18.79 -49.19 -19.35
C GLY A 99 19.10 -47.81 -19.94
N ILE A 100 19.76 -47.01 -19.09
CA ILE A 100 20.60 -45.85 -19.38
C ILE A 100 21.61 -46.12 -20.53
N PRO A 101 22.05 -45.07 -21.25
CA PRO A 101 23.47 -44.96 -21.54
C PRO A 101 24.08 -43.63 -21.07
N ALA A 102 25.27 -43.75 -20.48
CA ALA A 102 26.21 -42.68 -20.18
C ALA A 102 27.03 -42.33 -21.43
N SER A 103 27.55 -41.10 -21.48
CA SER A 103 28.74 -40.74 -22.26
C SER A 103 29.55 -39.66 -21.54
N ASP A 104 30.69 -40.09 -21.00
CA ASP A 104 31.99 -39.40 -20.92
C ASP A 104 32.32 -38.64 -22.22
N ASP A 105 33.21 -37.65 -22.34
CA ASP A 105 34.18 -36.94 -21.50
C ASP A 105 34.69 -35.79 -22.41
N THR A 106 35.08 -34.64 -21.86
CA THR A 106 36.29 -33.90 -22.29
C THR A 106 36.54 -32.68 -21.41
N THR A 107 37.77 -32.63 -20.94
CA THR A 107 38.42 -31.73 -20.01
C THR A 107 38.79 -30.38 -20.64
N THR A 108 38.80 -29.33 -19.82
CA THR A 108 39.72 -28.19 -20.04
C THR A 108 40.14 -27.61 -18.68
N GLU A 109 41.46 -27.62 -18.46
CA GLU A 109 42.16 -27.16 -17.27
C GLU A 109 41.94 -25.66 -17.00
N MET A 110 41.81 -25.29 -15.73
CA MET A 110 42.14 -23.94 -15.25
C MET A 110 43.20 -24.02 -14.14
N VAL A 111 44.22 -23.19 -14.33
CA VAL A 111 45.44 -23.02 -13.52
C VAL A 111 45.12 -22.31 -12.19
N PRO A 112 45.72 -22.70 -11.05
CA PRO A 112 45.59 -21.96 -9.79
C PRO A 112 46.60 -20.79 -9.72
N ILE A 113 46.12 -19.60 -9.35
CA ILE A 113 46.97 -18.44 -9.03
C ILE A 113 47.14 -18.37 -7.51
N PRO A 114 48.38 -18.16 -6.99
CA PRO A 114 48.68 -18.26 -5.56
C PRO A 114 48.34 -16.98 -4.78
N ASP A 115 47.93 -17.24 -3.54
CA ASP A 115 47.75 -16.32 -2.42
C ASP A 115 49.08 -15.72 -1.95
N PRO A 116 49.14 -14.41 -1.62
CA PRO A 116 50.04 -14.02 -0.53
C PRO A 116 49.50 -12.83 0.29
N LEU A 117 49.24 -13.03 1.59
CA LEU A 117 50.11 -12.52 2.68
C LEU A 117 49.42 -12.61 4.06
N LEU A 118 50.03 -13.45 4.90
CA LEU A 118 49.88 -13.52 6.35
C LEU A 118 50.38 -12.23 7.03
N VAL A 119 49.58 -11.71 7.97
CA VAL A 119 50.08 -10.90 9.09
C VAL A 119 49.70 -11.63 10.38
N THR A 120 50.71 -11.93 11.18
CA THR A 120 50.62 -12.59 12.48
C THR A 120 50.62 -11.55 13.61
N SER A 121 49.73 -11.74 14.59
CA SER A 121 49.93 -11.40 16.01
C SER A 121 48.83 -12.12 16.81
N ALA A 122 49.09 -13.28 17.41
CA ALA A 122 49.72 -13.50 18.72
C ALA A 122 48.83 -13.06 19.90
N GLY A 123 48.30 -14.06 20.63
CA GLY A 123 47.89 -13.93 22.03
C GLY A 123 46.42 -14.25 22.35
N ALA A 124 45.95 -15.49 22.11
CA ALA A 124 44.72 -15.97 22.73
C ALA A 124 45.06 -16.82 23.96
N ASP A 125 44.63 -16.34 25.12
CA ASP A 125 44.65 -17.01 26.41
C ASP A 125 43.61 -18.14 26.40
N PRO A 126 43.96 -19.42 26.65
CA PRO A 126 43.03 -20.54 26.49
C PRO A 126 42.10 -20.76 27.71
N ASP A 127 41.96 -19.79 28.62
CA ASP A 127 41.17 -19.96 29.86
C ASP A 127 40.03 -18.94 30.06
N ALA A 128 39.56 -18.30 29.00
CA ALA A 128 38.34 -17.48 29.06
C ALA A 128 37.09 -18.37 29.05
N THR A 129 36.63 -18.74 30.24
CA THR A 129 35.33 -19.37 30.47
C THR A 129 34.19 -18.57 29.81
N ALA A 130 33.26 -19.28 29.19
CA ALA A 130 32.08 -18.77 28.48
C ALA A 130 31.05 -18.07 29.41
N SER A 131 31.44 -16.97 30.04
CA SER A 131 30.58 -16.15 30.91
C SER A 131 30.70 -14.64 30.65
N ASP A 132 31.47 -14.19 29.65
CA ASP A 132 31.74 -12.76 29.41
C ASP A 132 31.30 -12.23 28.03
N VAL A 133 30.31 -12.86 27.38
CA VAL A 133 29.71 -12.32 26.15
C VAL A 133 28.19 -12.23 26.26
N ALA A 134 27.74 -11.40 27.18
CA ALA A 134 26.41 -10.79 27.15
C ALA A 134 26.47 -9.48 27.96
N GLU A 135 27.37 -8.57 27.57
CA GLU A 135 27.08 -7.17 27.87
C GLU A 135 25.73 -6.87 27.23
N LEU A 136 24.71 -6.65 28.07
CA LEU A 136 23.51 -5.95 27.64
C LEU A 136 23.98 -4.66 26.98
N ARG A 137 24.03 -4.63 25.65
CA ARG A 137 24.01 -3.37 24.90
C ARG A 137 22.75 -2.68 25.38
N THR A 138 22.91 -1.70 26.29
CA THR A 138 21.80 -0.86 26.72
C THR A 138 21.27 -0.21 25.45
N ALA A 139 20.07 -0.64 25.03
CA ALA A 139 19.43 -0.10 23.84
C ALA A 139 19.41 1.43 23.97
N PRO A 140 19.71 2.18 22.90
CA PRO A 140 19.74 3.63 22.98
C PRO A 140 18.43 4.19 23.53
N ASP A 141 18.52 5.28 24.29
CA ASP A 141 17.34 5.94 24.85
C ASP A 141 16.38 6.39 23.73
N PRO A 142 15.06 6.38 23.99
CA PRO A 142 14.08 6.92 23.06
C PRO A 142 14.40 8.35 22.59
N ILE A 143 14.17 8.63 21.30
CA ILE A 143 14.49 9.93 20.70
C ILE A 143 13.25 10.81 20.70
N ARG A 144 13.19 11.75 21.67
CA ARG A 144 12.14 12.77 21.72
C ARG A 144 12.32 13.83 20.63
N GLN A 145 11.25 14.10 19.89
CA GLN A 145 11.23 15.15 18.88
C GLN A 145 11.20 16.54 19.52
N LYS A 146 11.94 17.49 18.93
CA LYS A 146 12.23 18.81 19.53
C LYS A 146 11.33 19.95 19.01
N SER A 147 10.18 19.63 18.44
CA SER A 147 9.28 20.64 17.88
C SER A 147 8.39 21.28 18.96
N PRO A 148 7.95 22.53 18.79
CA PRO A 148 7.04 23.18 19.73
C PRO A 148 5.72 22.43 19.90
N LEU A 149 5.23 22.37 21.14
CA LEU A 149 3.94 21.76 21.46
C LEU A 149 2.79 22.74 21.21
N HIS A 150 1.65 22.21 20.75
CA HIS A 150 0.39 22.94 20.67
C HIS A 150 -0.51 22.56 21.86
N PRO A 151 -1.26 23.49 22.48
CA PRO A 151 -2.11 23.16 23.63
C PRO A 151 -3.19 22.11 23.32
N GLN A 152 -3.79 22.16 22.12
CA GLN A 152 -4.96 21.34 21.74
C GLN A 152 -4.71 20.32 20.63
N MET A 153 -3.52 20.32 20.02
CA MET A 153 -3.22 19.45 18.88
C MET A 153 -2.00 18.60 19.20
N VAL A 154 -2.01 17.36 18.72
CA VAL A 154 -0.78 16.56 18.67
C VAL A 154 0.12 17.18 17.61
N THR A 155 1.36 17.42 17.98
CA THR A 155 2.41 18.02 17.14
C THR A 155 3.61 17.07 17.06
N PRO A 156 4.59 17.30 16.17
CA PRO A 156 5.79 16.47 16.16
C PRO A 156 6.49 16.40 17.52
N GLY A 157 6.47 17.46 18.34
CA GLY A 157 7.10 17.46 19.67
C GLY A 157 6.47 16.49 20.68
N ASN A 158 5.28 15.96 20.38
CA ASN A 158 4.64 14.90 21.15
C ASN A 158 5.16 13.50 20.80
N PHE A 159 6.01 13.34 19.78
CA PHE A 159 6.51 12.04 19.37
C PHE A 159 7.84 11.72 20.03
N GLU A 160 7.95 10.49 20.52
CA GLU A 160 9.16 9.86 20.99
C GLU A 160 9.39 8.58 20.18
N TYR A 161 10.50 8.53 19.45
CA TYR A 161 10.85 7.36 18.65
C TYR A 161 11.46 6.28 19.55
N LEU A 162 10.87 5.09 19.52
CA LEU A 162 11.29 3.96 20.36
C LEU A 162 12.22 2.98 19.63
N GLY A 163 12.40 3.14 18.31
CA GLY A 163 13.14 2.21 17.47
C GLY A 163 12.26 1.54 16.43
N ALA A 164 12.77 0.45 15.86
CA ALA A 164 12.07 -0.37 14.90
C ALA A 164 12.15 -1.86 15.27
N ILE A 165 11.29 -2.65 14.63
CA ILE A 165 11.29 -4.11 14.64
C ILE A 165 11.31 -4.61 13.19
N ARG A 166 11.82 -5.82 12.97
CA ARG A 166 11.94 -6.43 11.64
C ARG A 166 11.33 -7.83 11.58
N PRO A 167 10.98 -8.32 10.38
CA PRO A 167 10.56 -9.71 10.22
C PRO A 167 11.68 -10.72 10.42
N PRO A 168 11.32 -11.97 10.77
CA PRO A 168 12.23 -13.09 10.70
C PRO A 168 12.44 -13.51 9.25
N LEU A 169 13.56 -14.19 8.97
CA LEU A 169 13.69 -14.95 7.74
C LEU A 169 12.74 -16.16 7.81
N VAL A 170 11.83 -16.25 6.85
CA VAL A 170 10.86 -17.34 6.75
C VAL A 170 11.05 -18.08 5.43
N GLN A 171 11.33 -19.38 5.50
CA GLN A 171 11.52 -20.26 4.35
C GLN A 171 10.46 -21.36 4.33
N GLY A 172 10.10 -21.84 3.13
CA GLY A 172 9.18 -22.97 2.96
C GLY A 172 7.71 -22.69 3.31
N ARG A 173 7.33 -21.42 3.42
CA ARG A 173 5.96 -20.97 3.69
C ARG A 173 5.25 -20.51 2.41
N SER A 174 3.94 -20.28 2.49
CA SER A 174 3.12 -19.80 1.36
C SER A 174 3.46 -18.37 0.91
N SER A 175 4.15 -17.60 1.75
CA SER A 175 4.68 -16.26 1.43
C SER A 175 5.92 -15.97 2.30
N THR A 176 6.57 -14.84 2.04
CA THR A 176 7.66 -14.28 2.84
C THR A 176 7.30 -12.84 3.22
N PHE A 177 8.16 -12.16 3.98
CA PHE A 177 8.06 -10.71 4.19
C PHE A 177 8.89 -9.90 3.19
N GLY A 178 9.68 -10.55 2.32
CA GLY A 178 10.43 -9.88 1.26
C GLY A 178 9.51 -9.02 0.40
N TYR A 179 9.92 -7.79 0.10
CA TYR A 179 9.13 -6.82 -0.68
C TYR A 179 7.72 -6.54 -0.11
N GLY A 180 7.44 -6.97 1.13
CA GLY A 180 6.14 -6.90 1.79
C GLY A 180 5.94 -5.63 2.61
N GLY A 181 4.96 -5.66 3.52
CA GLY A 181 4.66 -4.56 4.44
C GLY A 181 3.71 -3.49 3.92
N TRP A 182 3.07 -3.69 2.76
CA TRP A 182 2.16 -2.74 2.11
C TRP A 182 0.77 -2.59 2.75
N ALA A 183 0.55 -3.27 3.88
CA ALA A 183 -0.67 -3.19 4.66
C ALA A 183 -0.36 -3.57 6.11
N VAL A 184 -0.91 -2.85 7.09
CA VAL A 184 -0.74 -3.15 8.51
C VAL A 184 -1.96 -2.75 9.33
N THR A 185 -2.29 -3.52 10.36
CA THR A 185 -3.20 -3.08 11.44
C THR A 185 -2.83 -3.69 12.77
N TYR A 186 -3.06 -2.95 13.85
CA TYR A 186 -2.92 -3.41 15.23
C TYR A 186 -4.14 -4.21 15.68
N ARG A 187 -3.89 -5.23 16.50
CA ARG A 187 -4.89 -6.01 17.22
C ARG A 187 -4.59 -5.96 18.72
N GLU A 188 -5.51 -5.39 19.49
CA GLU A 188 -5.30 -5.13 20.93
C GLU A 188 -5.23 -6.41 21.79
N ASP A 189 -6.03 -7.42 21.45
CA ASP A 189 -6.13 -8.71 22.14
C ASP A 189 -5.18 -9.78 21.58
N GLY A 190 -4.33 -9.41 20.61
CA GLY A 190 -3.31 -10.29 20.05
C GLY A 190 -2.18 -10.58 21.05
N ASP A 191 -1.45 -11.66 20.81
CA ASP A 191 -0.30 -12.08 21.63
C ASP A 191 -0.54 -12.03 23.16
N PRO A 192 -1.63 -12.63 23.69
CA PRO A 192 -1.97 -12.50 25.11
C PRO A 192 -0.95 -13.15 26.06
N ASP A 193 -0.16 -14.09 25.55
CA ASP A 193 0.90 -14.79 26.28
C ASP A 193 2.29 -14.16 26.06
N GLY A 194 2.35 -13.02 25.35
CA GLY A 194 3.57 -12.26 25.09
C GLY A 194 4.20 -11.68 26.37
N PRO A 195 5.48 -11.28 26.30
CA PRO A 195 6.18 -10.70 27.45
C PRO A 195 5.58 -9.36 27.88
N ASP A 196 5.64 -9.06 29.18
CA ASP A 196 5.29 -7.73 29.71
C ASP A 196 6.44 -6.73 29.46
N ASP A 197 6.73 -6.46 28.19
CA ASP A 197 7.81 -5.58 27.74
C ASP A 197 7.33 -4.15 27.41
N GLY A 198 6.01 -3.92 27.49
CA GLY A 198 5.35 -2.65 27.19
C GLY A 198 4.77 -2.56 25.78
N PHE A 199 4.82 -3.64 24.99
CA PHE A 199 4.34 -3.70 23.60
C PHE A 199 3.33 -4.86 23.37
N PRO A 200 2.25 -4.96 24.15
CA PRO A 200 1.28 -6.04 24.00
C PRO A 200 0.41 -5.88 22.74
N GLY A 201 -0.28 -6.95 22.37
CA GLY A 201 -1.04 -7.01 21.13
C GLY A 201 -0.22 -7.61 20.00
N SER A 202 -0.80 -7.63 18.81
CA SER A 202 -0.15 -8.14 17.60
C SER A 202 -0.37 -7.19 16.42
N LEU A 203 0.36 -7.44 15.33
CA LEU A 203 0.13 -6.78 14.05
C LEU A 203 -0.33 -7.81 13.02
N PHE A 204 -1.40 -7.50 12.29
CA PHE A 204 -1.60 -8.10 10.98
C PHE A 204 -0.77 -7.31 9.96
N ILE A 205 0.10 -7.97 9.21
CA ILE A 205 0.99 -7.33 8.24
C ILE A 205 0.98 -8.10 6.91
N GLY A 206 0.94 -7.36 5.81
CA GLY A 206 1.03 -7.91 4.46
C GLY A 206 2.41 -8.55 4.21
N GLY A 207 2.40 -9.78 3.74
CA GLY A 207 3.57 -10.49 3.24
C GLY A 207 4.01 -10.00 1.87
N HIS A 208 4.66 -10.88 1.13
CA HIS A 208 5.30 -10.57 -0.14
C HIS A 208 4.29 -10.06 -1.16
N ARG A 209 4.68 -9.02 -1.91
CA ARG A 209 3.80 -8.23 -2.78
C ARG A 209 3.13 -9.04 -3.90
N GLN A 210 3.71 -10.16 -4.32
CA GLN A 210 3.09 -11.00 -5.37
C GLN A 210 1.95 -11.87 -4.84
N GLN A 211 2.14 -12.49 -3.67
CA GLN A 211 1.17 -13.43 -3.10
C GLN A 211 0.05 -12.69 -2.36
N GLN A 212 0.32 -11.47 -1.86
CA GLN A 212 -0.67 -10.62 -1.17
C GLN A 212 -1.39 -11.42 -0.06
N LEU A 213 -0.61 -12.15 0.75
CA LEU A 213 -1.11 -12.85 1.93
C LEU A 213 -0.81 -12.01 3.17
N VAL A 214 -1.53 -12.25 4.25
CA VAL A 214 -1.35 -11.53 5.53
C VAL A 214 -0.93 -12.53 6.60
N ALA A 215 -0.03 -12.12 7.49
CA ALA A 215 0.33 -12.86 8.70
C ALA A 215 -0.01 -12.04 9.94
N GLU A 216 -0.23 -12.71 11.07
CA GLU A 216 -0.28 -12.06 12.39
C GLU A 216 1.08 -12.25 13.08
N VAL A 217 1.65 -11.19 13.63
CA VAL A 217 2.99 -11.20 14.23
C VAL A 217 3.03 -10.54 15.61
N THR A 218 3.97 -10.97 16.45
CA THR A 218 4.23 -10.35 17.76
C THR A 218 4.80 -8.94 17.61
N ILE A 219 4.87 -8.20 18.72
CA ILE A 219 5.49 -6.86 18.77
C ILE A 219 6.57 -6.88 19.85
N PRO A 220 7.81 -7.29 19.54
CA PRO A 220 8.88 -7.24 20.53
C PRO A 220 9.26 -5.78 20.83
N ARG A 221 9.91 -5.56 21.96
CA ARG A 221 10.55 -4.27 22.27
C ARG A 221 11.38 -3.75 21.07
N PRO A 222 11.05 -2.57 20.52
CA PRO A 222 11.77 -1.97 19.40
C PRO A 222 13.17 -1.53 19.81
N VAL A 223 14.09 -1.52 18.83
CA VAL A 223 15.49 -1.13 19.01
C VAL A 223 15.81 0.03 18.08
N ILE A 224 16.53 1.03 18.60
CA ILE A 224 17.13 2.08 17.79
C ILE A 224 18.46 1.56 17.26
N SER A 225 18.60 1.46 15.93
CA SER A 225 19.87 1.22 15.25
C SER A 225 20.41 2.56 14.74
N PRO A 226 21.42 3.17 15.39
CA PRO A 226 21.97 4.47 14.99
C PRO A 226 22.57 4.45 13.58
N GLU A 227 23.19 3.33 13.20
CA GLU A 227 23.80 3.09 11.90
C GLU A 227 22.80 2.56 10.86
N LYS A 228 21.52 2.40 11.23
CA LYS A 228 20.46 1.87 10.35
C LYS A 228 20.78 0.48 9.80
N ASN A 229 21.31 -0.40 10.64
CA ASN A 229 21.52 -1.80 10.32
C ASN A 229 20.30 -2.64 10.76
N LEU A 230 19.72 -3.39 9.83
CA LEU A 230 18.56 -4.24 10.12
C LEU A 230 18.93 -5.37 11.10
N ASP A 231 20.17 -5.85 11.08
CA ASP A 231 20.61 -6.94 11.96
C ASP A 231 20.62 -6.55 13.45
N ASP A 232 20.62 -5.25 13.77
CA ASP A 232 20.50 -4.75 15.14
C ASP A 232 19.06 -4.79 15.68
N LEU A 233 18.05 -4.92 14.80
CA LEU A 233 16.65 -4.78 15.17
C LEU A 233 16.09 -6.05 15.83
N SER A 234 15.20 -5.85 16.80
CA SER A 234 14.40 -6.94 17.35
C SER A 234 13.54 -7.59 16.27
N VAL A 235 13.50 -8.91 16.29
CA VAL A 235 12.80 -9.75 15.31
C VAL A 235 11.45 -10.17 15.89
N PHE A 236 10.36 -9.86 15.19
CA PHE A 236 9.04 -10.35 15.59
C PHE A 236 8.84 -11.82 15.18
N GLU A 237 7.92 -12.51 15.86
CA GLU A 237 7.55 -13.89 15.57
C GLU A 237 6.21 -13.96 14.84
N VAL A 238 6.00 -15.03 14.07
CA VAL A 238 4.73 -15.26 13.36
C VAL A 238 3.77 -16.06 14.24
N LEU A 239 2.66 -15.44 14.64
CA LEU A 239 1.59 -16.02 15.46
C LEU A 239 0.58 -16.79 14.60
N GLN A 240 0.09 -16.16 13.54
CA GLN A 240 -0.71 -16.82 12.50
C GLN A 240 0.04 -16.75 11.18
N ASP A 241 0.20 -17.92 10.55
CA ASP A 241 0.89 -18.02 9.27
C ASP A 241 0.12 -17.31 8.14
N PHE A 242 0.81 -17.08 7.03
CA PHE A 242 0.29 -16.33 5.88
C PHE A 242 -1.02 -16.92 5.33
N GLY A 243 -2.11 -16.15 5.41
CA GLY A 243 -3.43 -16.50 4.92
C GLY A 243 -3.98 -15.50 3.89
N ASP A 244 -4.83 -15.99 2.99
CA ASP A 244 -5.56 -15.14 2.03
C ASP A 244 -6.82 -14.60 2.70
N ILE A 245 -6.73 -13.39 3.25
CA ILE A 245 -7.87 -12.73 3.91
C ILE A 245 -9.02 -12.45 2.93
N THR A 246 -8.79 -12.54 1.62
CA THR A 246 -9.82 -12.31 0.60
C THR A 246 -10.60 -13.57 0.24
N GLY A 247 -10.19 -14.75 0.75
CA GLY A 247 -10.82 -16.04 0.45
C GLY A 247 -10.98 -16.32 -1.04
N GLY A 248 -9.97 -15.95 -1.85
CA GLY A 248 -9.96 -16.11 -3.30
C GLY A 248 -10.51 -14.92 -4.10
N ILE A 249 -11.21 -13.96 -3.47
CA ILE A 249 -11.83 -12.81 -4.17
C ILE A 249 -10.78 -12.05 -5.00
N ARG A 250 -9.58 -11.81 -4.46
CA ARG A 250 -8.50 -11.10 -5.16
C ARG A 250 -8.03 -11.86 -6.40
N THR A 251 -7.89 -13.18 -6.31
CA THR A 251 -7.49 -14.04 -7.43
C THR A 251 -8.50 -13.94 -8.56
N HIS A 252 -9.80 -13.97 -8.25
CA HIS A 252 -10.86 -13.82 -9.25
C HIS A 252 -10.87 -12.42 -9.88
N LEU A 253 -10.71 -11.37 -9.08
CA LEU A 253 -10.61 -10.01 -9.59
C LEU A 253 -9.38 -9.82 -10.52
N THR A 254 -8.26 -10.46 -10.18
CA THR A 254 -7.02 -10.42 -10.95
C THR A 254 -7.13 -11.19 -12.25
N ALA A 255 -7.74 -12.38 -12.25
CA ALA A 255 -7.88 -13.21 -13.45
C ALA A 255 -8.65 -12.51 -14.58
N GLY A 256 -9.61 -11.65 -14.24
CA GLY A 256 -10.40 -10.85 -15.20
C GLY A 256 -9.80 -9.48 -15.54
N SER A 257 -8.53 -9.25 -15.22
CA SER A 257 -7.90 -7.93 -15.23
C SER A 257 -6.60 -7.90 -16.01
N SER A 258 -6.29 -6.73 -16.59
CA SER A 258 -4.97 -6.39 -17.16
C SER A 258 -3.86 -6.30 -16.12
N GLU A 259 -4.22 -6.06 -14.86
CA GLU A 259 -3.30 -5.77 -13.76
C GLU A 259 -3.78 -6.45 -12.46
N PRO A 260 -2.87 -6.93 -11.59
CA PRO A 260 -3.27 -7.56 -10.34
C PRO A 260 -3.93 -6.57 -9.38
N PHE A 261 -4.89 -7.09 -8.61
CA PHE A 261 -5.40 -6.39 -7.43
C PHE A 261 -4.48 -6.62 -6.24
N GLU A 262 -4.25 -5.56 -5.47
CA GLU A 262 -3.48 -5.55 -4.24
C GLU A 262 -4.43 -5.44 -3.04
N ILE A 263 -4.00 -5.96 -1.89
CA ILE A 263 -4.58 -5.63 -0.60
C ILE A 263 -4.08 -4.24 -0.21
N GLY A 264 -5.00 -3.37 0.20
CA GLY A 264 -4.69 -2.05 0.73
C GLY A 264 -4.81 -2.01 2.24
N GLY A 265 -5.57 -1.04 2.74
CA GLY A 265 -5.71 -0.76 4.15
C GLY A 265 -6.29 -1.95 4.90
N MET A 266 -5.88 -2.08 6.17
CA MET A 266 -6.49 -3.00 7.11
C MET A 266 -6.85 -2.25 8.39
N GLN A 267 -7.89 -2.70 9.07
CA GLN A 267 -8.28 -2.23 10.39
C GLN A 267 -9.02 -3.35 11.11
N VAL A 268 -8.61 -3.67 12.34
CA VAL A 268 -9.42 -4.53 13.22
C VAL A 268 -10.65 -3.72 13.66
N VAL A 269 -11.83 -4.31 13.45
CA VAL A 269 -13.15 -3.74 13.77
C VAL A 269 -13.96 -4.84 14.45
N ASP A 270 -14.27 -4.63 15.73
CA ASP A 270 -14.84 -5.66 16.60
C ASP A 270 -14.03 -6.97 16.49
N ASP A 271 -14.68 -8.10 16.18
CA ASP A 271 -14.05 -9.40 16.01
C ASP A 271 -13.63 -9.71 14.56
N GLY A 272 -13.48 -8.68 13.71
CA GLY A 272 -13.20 -8.83 12.28
C GLY A 272 -12.04 -7.99 11.78
N LEU A 273 -11.40 -8.49 10.71
CA LEU A 273 -10.38 -7.78 9.95
C LEU A 273 -11.05 -7.09 8.75
N HIS A 274 -11.25 -5.78 8.84
CA HIS A 274 -11.70 -4.98 7.71
C HIS A 274 -10.53 -4.64 6.81
N TRP A 275 -10.68 -4.80 5.50
CA TRP A 275 -9.62 -4.60 4.53
C TRP A 275 -10.13 -3.95 3.24
N THR A 276 -9.19 -3.40 2.46
CA THR A 276 -9.47 -2.89 1.12
C THR A 276 -8.70 -3.58 0.02
N THR A 277 -9.17 -3.41 -1.21
CA THR A 277 -8.44 -3.81 -2.42
C THR A 277 -8.54 -2.76 -3.51
N TYR A 278 -7.45 -2.59 -4.27
CA TYR A 278 -7.34 -1.67 -5.39
C TYR A 278 -6.34 -2.24 -6.41
N LYS A 279 -6.21 -1.64 -7.59
CA LYS A 279 -5.10 -1.96 -8.51
C LYS A 279 -4.04 -0.90 -8.45
N TYR A 280 -2.79 -1.26 -8.69
CA TYR A 280 -1.78 -0.22 -8.87
C TYR A 280 -2.12 0.66 -10.10
N TYR A 281 -2.40 0.05 -11.26
CA TYR A 281 -2.66 0.78 -12.51
C TYR A 281 -4.13 0.63 -12.98
N ASN A 282 -4.85 1.75 -13.10
CA ASN A 282 -6.25 1.81 -13.58
C ASN A 282 -6.41 2.95 -14.59
N VAL A 283 -5.85 2.73 -15.77
CA VAL A 283 -5.98 3.65 -16.90
C VAL A 283 -7.37 3.68 -17.49
N GLU A 284 -8.15 2.61 -17.29
CA GLU A 284 -9.52 2.55 -17.74
C GLU A 284 -10.45 3.48 -16.92
N GLY A 285 -9.96 4.02 -15.80
CA GLY A 285 -10.74 4.86 -14.91
C GLY A 285 -11.96 4.15 -14.35
N ARG A 286 -11.82 2.84 -14.11
CA ARG A 286 -12.89 1.99 -13.57
C ARG A 286 -13.06 2.25 -12.08
N ASP A 287 -14.31 2.41 -11.69
CA ASP A 287 -14.71 2.47 -10.29
C ASP A 287 -14.94 1.03 -9.78
N TYR A 288 -14.34 0.67 -8.64
CA TYR A 288 -14.32 -0.71 -8.15
C TYR A 288 -14.96 -0.82 -6.78
N LEU A 289 -15.64 -1.95 -6.52
CA LEU A 289 -15.90 -2.40 -5.15
C LEU A 289 -14.54 -2.68 -4.49
N SER A 290 -14.32 -2.17 -3.28
CA SER A 290 -12.99 -2.13 -2.69
C SER A 290 -12.92 -2.45 -1.21
N HIS A 291 -14.03 -2.65 -0.51
CA HIS A 291 -14.07 -2.85 0.94
C HIS A 291 -14.64 -4.21 1.32
N ALA A 292 -14.03 -4.92 2.25
CA ALA A 292 -14.55 -6.19 2.75
C ALA A 292 -14.10 -6.46 4.19
N LEU A 293 -14.79 -7.40 4.84
CA LEU A 293 -14.54 -7.82 6.20
C LEU A 293 -14.26 -9.32 6.23
N SER A 294 -13.25 -9.73 6.98
CA SER A 294 -12.90 -11.14 7.21
C SER A 294 -12.83 -11.44 8.71
N SER A 295 -12.81 -12.72 9.05
CA SER A 295 -12.44 -13.21 10.37
C SER A 295 -11.00 -12.85 10.73
N LEU A 296 -10.71 -12.69 12.02
CA LEU A 296 -9.35 -12.57 12.54
C LEU A 296 -8.56 -13.90 12.49
N ASP A 297 -9.22 -15.03 12.26
CA ASP A 297 -8.58 -16.33 12.00
C ASP A 297 -8.19 -16.44 10.52
N LEU A 298 -6.91 -16.28 10.22
CA LEU A 298 -6.36 -16.25 8.86
C LEU A 298 -6.48 -17.58 8.12
N LYS A 299 -6.67 -18.70 8.84
CA LYS A 299 -6.94 -20.01 8.22
C LYS A 299 -8.41 -20.17 7.81
N ARG A 300 -9.31 -19.36 8.37
CA ARG A 300 -10.75 -19.37 8.09
C ARG A 300 -11.27 -17.94 7.90
N PRO A 301 -10.80 -17.25 6.84
CA PRO A 301 -11.01 -15.82 6.64
C PRO A 301 -12.49 -15.45 6.45
N GLN A 302 -13.33 -16.32 5.88
CA GLN A 302 -14.79 -16.09 5.74
C GLN A 302 -15.15 -14.66 5.27
N PRO A 303 -14.62 -14.22 4.12
CA PRO A 303 -14.75 -12.83 3.67
C PRO A 303 -16.22 -12.48 3.38
N LYS A 304 -16.58 -11.24 3.70
CA LYS A 304 -17.88 -10.61 3.40
C LYS A 304 -17.63 -9.28 2.68
N GLY A 305 -18.46 -8.95 1.71
CA GLY A 305 -18.23 -7.86 0.76
C GLY A 305 -18.15 -8.41 -0.66
N LEU A 306 -17.53 -7.74 -1.64
CA LEU A 306 -16.95 -6.40 -1.57
C LEU A 306 -18.05 -5.32 -1.56
N TRP A 307 -17.75 -4.18 -0.95
CA TRP A 307 -18.61 -3.00 -0.92
C TRP A 307 -17.89 -1.79 -1.51
N HIS A 308 -18.67 -0.75 -1.82
CA HIS A 308 -18.19 0.56 -2.25
C HIS A 308 -18.43 1.60 -1.16
N LEU A 309 -17.63 2.67 -1.04
CA LEU A 309 -17.95 3.79 -0.16
C LEU A 309 -18.75 4.86 -0.91
N GLY A 310 -19.94 5.17 -0.41
CA GLY A 310 -20.86 6.09 -1.08
C GLY A 310 -21.40 5.54 -2.41
N PRO A 311 -22.09 6.39 -3.19
CA PRO A 311 -22.78 5.97 -4.43
C PRO A 311 -21.84 5.38 -5.49
N PHE A 312 -21.91 4.06 -5.67
CA PHE A 312 -21.13 3.33 -6.67
C PHE A 312 -21.55 3.67 -8.10
N GLN A 313 -20.58 3.88 -8.99
CA GLN A 313 -20.81 4.17 -10.41
C GLN A 313 -21.77 5.35 -10.67
N SER A 314 -21.78 6.32 -9.76
CA SER A 314 -22.66 7.50 -9.85
C SER A 314 -22.24 8.51 -10.92
N GLY A 315 -21.06 8.34 -11.52
CA GLY A 315 -20.43 9.34 -12.41
C GLY A 315 -19.82 10.52 -11.66
N ASP A 316 -20.05 10.64 -10.35
CA ASP A 316 -19.44 11.65 -9.50
C ASP A 316 -18.03 11.22 -9.10
N ALA A 317 -17.03 11.95 -9.63
CA ALA A 317 -15.62 11.64 -9.39
C ALA A 317 -15.21 11.68 -7.91
N ARG A 318 -16.00 12.30 -7.03
CA ARG A 318 -15.76 12.30 -5.58
C ARG A 318 -15.80 10.90 -4.97
N TRP A 319 -16.66 10.03 -5.48
CA TRP A 319 -16.89 8.69 -4.93
C TRP A 319 -16.03 7.61 -5.55
N HIS A 320 -15.13 7.95 -6.48
CA HIS A 320 -14.34 6.95 -7.16
C HIS A 320 -13.39 6.20 -6.21
N SER A 321 -13.32 4.87 -6.31
CA SER A 321 -12.56 3.98 -5.41
C SER A 321 -11.08 4.34 -5.23
N TYR A 322 -10.49 4.95 -6.26
CA TYR A 322 -9.12 5.54 -6.26
C TYR A 322 -8.92 6.73 -5.31
N LYS A 323 -9.88 7.00 -4.42
CA LYS A 323 -9.76 7.96 -3.32
C LYS A 323 -9.95 7.35 -1.94
N HIS A 324 -10.37 6.08 -1.84
CA HIS A 324 -10.73 5.50 -0.55
C HIS A 324 -10.43 4.00 -0.40
N ALA A 325 -9.67 3.39 -1.31
CA ALA A 325 -9.39 1.96 -1.32
C ALA A 325 -7.98 1.56 -0.82
N GLY A 326 -7.23 2.44 -0.16
CA GLY A 326 -5.79 2.30 0.07
C GLY A 326 -5.34 2.12 1.52
N TYR A 327 -5.91 2.87 2.46
CA TYR A 327 -5.61 2.79 3.89
C TYR A 327 -6.87 3.02 4.71
N ILE A 328 -6.98 2.39 5.88
CA ILE A 328 -8.10 2.52 6.81
C ILE A 328 -7.55 2.97 8.16
N CYS A 329 -8.30 3.80 8.90
CA CYS A 329 -8.02 4.05 10.31
C CYS A 329 -9.30 4.30 11.12
N ALA A 330 -9.24 4.01 12.42
CA ALA A 330 -10.34 4.24 13.35
C ALA A 330 -10.47 5.71 13.79
N VAL A 331 -11.71 6.19 13.87
CA VAL A 331 -12.11 7.46 14.51
C VAL A 331 -12.57 7.15 15.94
N PRO A 332 -12.23 7.97 16.95
CA PRO A 332 -12.76 7.79 18.30
C PRO A 332 -14.30 7.80 18.32
N ASP A 333 -14.93 6.84 19.00
CA ASP A 333 -16.39 6.66 18.96
C ASP A 333 -17.15 7.91 19.42
N ASN A 334 -16.66 8.59 20.47
CA ASN A 334 -17.26 9.84 20.95
C ASN A 334 -17.25 10.96 19.90
N ILE A 335 -16.26 10.98 19.01
CA ILE A 335 -16.20 11.91 17.87
C ILE A 335 -17.12 11.42 16.75
N ALA A 336 -17.06 10.13 16.43
CA ALA A 336 -17.87 9.51 15.39
C ALA A 336 -19.37 9.70 15.65
N ASP A 337 -19.84 9.38 16.85
CA ASP A 337 -21.24 9.53 17.27
C ASP A 337 -21.71 10.98 17.23
N ARG A 338 -20.87 11.89 17.74
CA ARG A 338 -21.24 13.29 17.89
C ARG A 338 -21.24 14.07 16.58
N TYR A 339 -20.29 13.77 15.69
CA TYR A 339 -20.01 14.63 14.54
C TYR A 339 -20.14 13.93 13.18
N LEU A 340 -20.07 12.59 13.15
CA LEU A 340 -20.05 11.80 11.93
C LEU A 340 -21.16 10.74 11.90
N GLY A 341 -22.20 10.87 12.72
CA GLY A 341 -23.36 9.96 12.74
C GLY A 341 -22.99 8.49 12.99
N GLY A 342 -22.02 8.25 13.85
CA GLY A 342 -21.50 6.92 14.21
C GLY A 342 -20.55 6.31 13.18
N ARG A 343 -20.06 7.09 12.20
CA ARG A 343 -19.05 6.65 11.23
C ARG A 343 -17.67 6.67 11.90
N ASN A 344 -17.29 5.51 12.47
CA ASN A 344 -16.10 5.33 13.29
C ASN A 344 -14.87 4.84 12.50
N LEU A 345 -14.94 4.79 11.18
CA LEU A 345 -13.81 4.46 10.30
C LEU A 345 -13.59 5.58 9.29
N MET A 346 -12.33 5.77 8.89
CA MET A 346 -11.95 6.56 7.72
C MET A 346 -11.17 5.71 6.74
N SER A 347 -11.40 5.92 5.46
CA SER A 347 -10.61 5.30 4.40
C SER A 347 -10.11 6.32 3.40
N GLY A 348 -8.94 6.07 2.83
CA GLY A 348 -8.27 6.94 1.88
C GLY A 348 -7.48 6.16 0.86
N LEU A 349 -7.12 6.80 -0.25
CA LEU A 349 -6.13 6.32 -1.20
C LEU A 349 -5.58 7.52 -1.95
N GLN A 350 -4.26 7.59 -2.04
CA GLN A 350 -3.63 8.34 -3.11
C GLN A 350 -2.57 7.47 -3.74
N ILE A 351 -2.61 7.41 -5.06
CA ILE A 351 -1.71 6.62 -5.85
C ILE A 351 -1.24 7.44 -7.04
N VAL A 352 0.03 7.21 -7.39
CA VAL A 352 0.78 7.84 -8.48
C VAL A 352 0.14 7.56 -9.85
N THR A 353 -0.46 6.39 -10.00
CA THR A 353 -1.05 5.87 -11.24
C THR A 353 -2.58 5.97 -11.21
N GLY A 354 -3.21 6.31 -12.35
CA GLY A 354 -4.66 6.61 -12.38
C GLY A 354 -5.02 8.05 -11.99
N LEU A 355 -4.07 8.99 -12.15
CA LEU A 355 -4.15 10.41 -11.79
C LEU A 355 -5.49 11.07 -12.12
N GLN A 356 -6.09 10.78 -13.28
CA GLN A 356 -7.35 11.42 -13.69
C GLN A 356 -8.53 11.13 -12.76
N LYS A 357 -8.49 10.01 -12.03
CA LYS A 357 -9.54 9.59 -11.09
C LYS A 357 -9.05 9.49 -9.64
N SER A 358 -7.75 9.54 -9.39
CA SER A 358 -7.19 9.59 -8.04
C SER A 358 -7.23 11.01 -7.46
N SER A 359 -7.04 11.11 -6.14
CA SER A 359 -6.85 12.38 -5.46
C SER A 359 -5.41 12.89 -5.68
N GLN A 360 -5.22 14.17 -5.99
CA GLN A 360 -3.91 14.82 -6.16
C GLN A 360 -3.31 15.26 -4.81
N GLY A 361 -3.33 14.35 -3.84
CA GLY A 361 -3.06 14.55 -2.42
C GLY A 361 -3.84 13.52 -1.60
N PRO A 362 -3.68 13.48 -0.26
CA PRO A 362 -4.44 12.56 0.58
C PRO A 362 -5.94 12.64 0.38
N ALA A 363 -6.64 11.57 0.71
CA ALA A 363 -8.08 11.53 0.71
C ALA A 363 -8.59 10.82 1.97
N LEU A 364 -9.72 11.26 2.51
CA LEU A 364 -10.35 10.67 3.70
C LEU A 364 -11.86 10.71 3.55
N PHE A 365 -12.47 9.54 3.72
CA PHE A 365 -13.92 9.34 3.71
C PHE A 365 -14.32 8.60 4.99
N ALA A 366 -15.20 9.22 5.79
CA ALA A 366 -15.71 8.60 7.00
C ALA A 366 -16.87 7.66 6.67
N TYR A 367 -16.90 6.47 7.26
CA TYR A 367 -17.94 5.46 7.08
C TYR A 367 -18.03 4.56 8.32
N LYS A 368 -18.95 3.59 8.30
CA LYS A 368 -19.00 2.49 9.26
C LYS A 368 -19.37 1.20 8.54
N ILE A 369 -19.00 0.08 9.13
CA ILE A 369 -19.58 -1.22 8.78
C ILE A 369 -20.85 -1.37 9.62
N PRO A 370 -22.04 -1.53 9.02
CA PRO A 370 -23.26 -1.72 9.79
C PRO A 370 -23.28 -3.11 10.45
N GLU A 371 -23.85 -3.20 11.65
CA GLU A 371 -23.98 -4.45 12.43
C GLU A 371 -24.53 -5.61 11.58
N ARG A 372 -25.60 -5.32 10.83
CA ARG A 372 -26.07 -6.22 9.79
C ARG A 372 -25.19 -6.05 8.57
N THR A 373 -24.27 -7.00 8.37
CA THR A 373 -23.37 -7.00 7.22
C THR A 373 -24.15 -6.82 5.91
N PRO A 374 -23.81 -5.83 5.06
CA PRO A 374 -24.51 -5.62 3.82
C PRO A 374 -24.26 -6.73 2.81
N SER A 375 -25.21 -6.90 1.89
CA SER A 375 -25.00 -7.78 0.74
C SER A 375 -23.77 -7.36 -0.07
N PRO A 376 -23.09 -8.32 -0.71
CA PRO A 376 -22.04 -8.03 -1.69
C PRO A 376 -22.51 -7.03 -2.75
N GLY A 377 -21.63 -6.13 -3.18
CA GLY A 377 -21.93 -5.07 -4.15
C GLY A 377 -22.65 -3.85 -3.57
N ALA A 378 -23.02 -3.85 -2.28
CA ALA A 378 -23.66 -2.69 -1.66
C ALA A 378 -22.73 -1.48 -1.57
N SER A 379 -23.35 -0.29 -1.54
CA SER A 379 -22.69 0.95 -1.14
C SER A 379 -22.83 1.17 0.36
N LEU A 380 -21.72 1.31 1.07
CA LEU A 380 -21.68 1.76 2.45
C LEU A 380 -21.94 3.26 2.50
N ASP A 381 -22.72 3.68 3.47
CA ASP A 381 -22.93 5.09 3.74
C ASP A 381 -21.63 5.75 4.20
N ALA A 382 -21.25 6.84 3.53
CA ALA A 382 -19.97 7.49 3.72
C ALA A 382 -20.11 9.03 3.61
N VAL A 383 -19.18 9.73 4.23
CA VAL A 383 -19.08 11.19 4.20
C VAL A 383 -17.67 11.57 3.74
N PRO A 384 -17.52 12.36 2.66
CA PRO A 384 -16.21 12.82 2.24
C PRO A 384 -15.70 13.89 3.22
N LEU A 385 -14.49 13.71 3.74
CA LEU A 385 -13.83 14.66 4.64
C LEU A 385 -12.72 15.43 3.95
N LEU A 386 -12.02 14.79 3.02
CA LEU A 386 -10.89 15.36 2.31
C LEU A 386 -10.66 14.63 0.99
N TRP A 387 -10.44 15.39 -0.08
CA TRP A 387 -9.80 14.94 -1.32
C TRP A 387 -9.30 16.16 -2.09
N TYR A 388 -8.37 15.94 -3.02
CA TYR A 388 -7.80 16.98 -3.88
C TYR A 388 -8.10 16.64 -5.35
N PRO A 389 -9.01 17.37 -6.03
CA PRO A 389 -9.28 17.14 -7.45
C PRO A 389 -8.10 17.64 -8.32
N MET A 390 -8.02 17.14 -9.55
CA MET A 390 -6.97 17.52 -10.51
C MET A 390 -6.81 19.04 -10.67
N GLY A 391 -7.91 19.78 -10.77
CA GLY A 391 -7.89 21.23 -10.96
C GLY A 391 -7.53 22.03 -9.71
N SER A 392 -7.35 21.37 -8.56
CA SER A 392 -6.94 22.01 -7.32
C SER A 392 -6.18 21.00 -6.45
N PRO A 393 -4.94 20.65 -6.83
CA PRO A 393 -4.16 19.67 -6.09
C PRO A 393 -3.70 20.18 -4.72
N ILE A 394 -3.10 19.32 -3.90
CA ILE A 394 -2.44 19.75 -2.67
C ILE A 394 -1.28 20.72 -3.01
N ASP A 395 -0.94 21.59 -2.06
CA ASP A 395 0.21 22.47 -2.21
C ASP A 395 1.50 21.68 -2.49
N LYS A 396 2.25 22.17 -3.50
CA LYS A 396 3.47 21.55 -4.05
C LYS A 396 3.27 20.11 -4.54
N HIS A 397 2.09 19.77 -5.06
CA HIS A 397 1.83 18.44 -5.60
C HIS A 397 2.84 18.04 -6.69
N HIS A 398 3.30 16.79 -6.61
CA HIS A 398 4.02 16.10 -7.67
C HIS A 398 3.34 14.76 -7.97
N HIS A 399 3.35 14.34 -9.24
CA HIS A 399 2.73 13.07 -9.63
C HIS A 399 3.40 11.85 -9.00
N ALA A 400 4.66 11.95 -8.61
CA ALA A 400 5.40 10.91 -7.90
C ALA A 400 5.20 10.93 -6.36
N ASP A 401 4.33 11.79 -5.82
CA ASP A 401 3.93 11.75 -4.42
C ASP A 401 3.10 10.48 -4.14
N SER A 402 3.25 9.89 -2.95
CA SER A 402 2.43 8.77 -2.48
C SER A 402 2.03 8.94 -1.02
N TRP A 403 0.75 8.77 -0.68
CA TRP A 403 0.22 8.84 0.69
C TRP A 403 -0.48 7.53 1.03
N GLN A 404 0.03 6.80 2.02
CA GLN A 404 -0.23 5.36 2.19
C GLN A 404 -0.71 4.96 3.60
N GLY A 405 -0.84 5.90 4.53
CA GLY A 405 -1.34 5.60 5.87
C GLY A 405 -1.97 6.81 6.53
N ALA A 406 -2.93 6.57 7.41
CA ALA A 406 -3.56 7.63 8.21
C ALA A 406 -3.86 7.14 9.63
N ALA A 407 -3.97 8.08 10.56
CA ALA A 407 -4.39 7.78 11.92
C ALA A 407 -5.08 8.99 12.57
N TRP A 408 -6.13 8.75 13.34
CA TRP A 408 -6.70 9.75 14.26
C TRP A 408 -6.04 9.61 15.63
N LEU A 409 -5.09 10.51 15.90
CA LEU A 409 -4.31 10.52 17.13
C LEU A 409 -5.06 11.23 18.26
N THR A 410 -4.96 10.69 19.46
CA THR A 410 -5.52 11.28 20.68
C THR A 410 -4.48 11.21 21.79
N LEU A 411 -4.22 12.32 22.48
CA LEU A 411 -3.30 12.36 23.61
C LEU A 411 -3.88 13.28 24.69
N GLY A 412 -4.51 12.69 25.71
CA GLY A 412 -5.35 13.44 26.63
C GLY A 412 -6.43 14.21 25.86
N ASP A 413 -6.48 15.54 26.02
CA ASP A 413 -7.42 16.41 25.31
C ASP A 413 -6.95 16.83 23.91
N LYS A 414 -5.73 16.44 23.50
CA LYS A 414 -5.20 16.77 22.17
C LYS A 414 -5.69 15.80 21.13
N GLN A 415 -6.00 16.30 19.93
CA GLN A 415 -6.36 15.45 18.79
C GLN A 415 -5.81 16.00 17.48
N THR A 416 -5.35 15.10 16.61
CA THR A 416 -4.91 15.41 15.24
C THR A 416 -5.17 14.22 14.34
N VAL A 417 -5.58 14.45 13.08
CA VAL A 417 -5.54 13.40 12.06
C VAL A 417 -4.23 13.55 11.30
N ILE A 418 -3.47 12.46 11.19
CA ILE A 418 -2.25 12.43 10.38
C ILE A 418 -2.46 11.59 9.13
N VAL A 419 -1.77 11.98 8.04
CA VAL A 419 -1.57 11.15 6.86
C VAL A 419 -0.07 11.08 6.59
N VAL A 420 0.46 9.88 6.38
CA VAL A 420 1.88 9.63 6.15
C VAL A 420 2.12 9.13 4.73
N GLY A 421 3.29 9.46 4.19
CA GLY A 421 3.67 9.08 2.84
C GLY A 421 5.03 9.65 2.44
N ARG A 422 5.29 9.63 1.14
CA ARG A 422 6.47 10.23 0.52
C ARG A 422 6.11 11.43 -0.34
N LYS A 423 6.99 12.42 -0.31
CA LYS A 423 6.94 13.62 -1.13
C LYS A 423 8.11 13.60 -2.11
N ALA A 424 7.83 13.79 -3.39
CA ALA A 424 8.86 14.03 -4.39
C ALA A 424 9.30 15.51 -4.35
N HIS A 425 10.59 15.77 -4.54
CA HIS A 425 11.19 17.12 -4.57
C HIS A 425 11.89 17.43 -5.89
N GLY A 426 12.31 16.42 -6.63
CA GLY A 426 13.03 16.62 -7.89
C GLY A 426 12.14 16.84 -9.10
N PRO A 427 12.76 17.03 -10.28
CA PRO A 427 12.04 17.16 -11.55
C PRO A 427 11.22 15.91 -11.85
N VAL A 428 9.90 16.08 -11.95
CA VAL A 428 8.99 14.97 -12.24
C VAL A 428 9.02 14.63 -13.72
N HIS A 429 9.10 13.35 -14.05
CA HIS A 429 8.90 12.85 -15.41
C HIS A 429 8.22 11.48 -15.41
N TYR A 430 7.64 11.10 -16.54
CA TYR A 430 7.10 9.77 -16.78
C TYR A 430 7.93 9.05 -17.84
N GLY A 431 8.35 7.81 -17.59
CA GLY A 431 9.08 7.01 -18.57
C GLY A 431 10.00 5.97 -17.94
N GLU A 432 10.96 5.50 -18.74
CA GLU A 432 12.06 4.66 -18.28
C GLU A 432 12.91 5.40 -17.23
N PRO A 433 13.52 4.68 -16.27
CA PRO A 433 14.37 5.29 -15.26
C PRO A 433 15.57 6.01 -15.90
N ARG A 434 16.00 7.10 -15.26
CA ARG A 434 17.24 7.81 -15.61
C ARG A 434 18.33 7.47 -14.59
N PRO A 435 19.62 7.67 -14.95
CA PRO A 435 20.69 7.58 -13.96
C PRO A 435 20.40 8.46 -12.75
N GLY A 436 20.37 7.85 -11.56
CA GLY A 436 20.06 8.53 -10.30
C GLY A 436 18.59 8.48 -9.86
N ASP A 437 17.69 7.91 -10.65
CA ASP A 437 16.34 7.59 -10.17
C ASP A 437 16.36 6.44 -9.17
N CYS A 438 15.45 6.51 -8.18
CA CYS A 438 15.37 5.51 -7.12
C CYS A 438 14.77 4.18 -7.55
N TYR A 439 14.08 4.13 -8.69
CA TYR A 439 13.38 2.95 -9.18
C TYR A 439 13.83 2.64 -10.59
N GLU A 440 13.93 1.36 -10.92
CA GLU A 440 14.32 0.89 -12.25
C GLU A 440 13.10 0.63 -13.15
N ASP A 441 11.90 0.68 -12.58
CA ASP A 441 10.67 0.45 -13.32
C ASP A 441 10.22 1.70 -14.08
N LYS A 442 9.52 1.45 -15.20
CA LYS A 442 8.83 2.50 -15.93
C LYS A 442 7.71 3.11 -15.07
N GLY A 443 7.68 4.43 -14.96
CA GLY A 443 6.65 5.12 -14.18
C GLY A 443 6.92 6.60 -14.01
N TYR A 444 6.26 7.19 -13.01
CA TYR A 444 6.58 8.54 -12.56
C TYR A 444 7.82 8.50 -11.67
N HIS A 445 8.78 9.33 -12.02
CA HIS A 445 10.03 9.55 -11.29
C HIS A 445 10.08 10.99 -10.83
N GLY A 446 10.53 11.23 -9.60
CA GLY A 446 10.62 12.57 -8.99
C GLY A 446 11.71 12.67 -7.93
N SER A 447 12.75 11.84 -8.03
CA SER A 447 13.88 11.76 -7.10
C SER A 447 14.54 13.14 -6.92
N SER A 448 14.85 13.62 -5.72
CA SER A 448 14.79 12.93 -4.41
C SER A 448 13.39 12.85 -3.79
N TYR A 449 13.22 11.87 -2.90
CA TYR A 449 12.01 11.69 -2.08
C TYR A 449 12.29 11.96 -0.62
N GLU A 450 11.25 12.31 0.12
CA GLU A 450 11.28 12.52 1.56
C GLU A 450 10.03 11.91 2.20
N ALA A 451 10.21 11.15 3.28
CA ALA A 451 9.09 10.71 4.10
C ALA A 451 8.50 11.90 4.88
N GLN A 452 7.18 12.11 4.78
CA GLN A 452 6.47 13.22 5.43
C GLN A 452 5.22 12.74 6.17
N MET A 453 4.85 13.46 7.24
CA MET A 453 3.53 13.36 7.87
C MET A 453 2.78 14.69 7.74
N LEU A 454 1.56 14.64 7.21
CA LEU A 454 0.64 15.75 7.10
C LEU A 454 -0.33 15.74 8.28
N PHE A 455 -0.45 16.86 8.98
CA PHE A 455 -1.29 17.01 10.16
C PHE A 455 -2.53 17.84 9.78
N TYR A 456 -3.71 17.27 9.99
CA TYR A 456 -5.00 17.90 9.74
C TYR A 456 -5.73 18.16 11.05
N ALA A 457 -6.31 19.35 11.17
CA ALA A 457 -7.10 19.69 12.33
C ALA A 457 -8.43 18.93 12.25
N PRO A 458 -8.83 18.17 13.28
CA PRO A 458 -10.11 17.47 13.28
C PRO A 458 -11.29 18.39 12.96
N GLY A 459 -11.30 19.61 13.50
CA GLY A 459 -12.37 20.59 13.26
C GLY A 459 -12.57 20.93 11.78
N ASP A 460 -11.49 21.01 11.00
CA ASP A 460 -11.56 21.32 9.57
C ASP A 460 -12.15 20.15 8.78
N LEU A 461 -11.72 18.91 9.08
CA LEU A 461 -12.27 17.70 8.47
C LEU A 461 -13.75 17.51 8.83
N LEU A 462 -14.13 17.71 10.08
CA LEU A 462 -15.53 17.62 10.52
C LEU A 462 -16.40 18.72 9.89
N SER A 463 -15.86 19.91 9.69
CA SER A 463 -16.54 21.00 8.97
C SER A 463 -16.76 20.64 7.50
N ALA A 464 -15.75 20.05 6.86
CA ALA A 464 -15.86 19.54 5.49
C ALA A 464 -16.88 18.40 5.37
N GLY A 465 -16.98 17.51 6.35
CA GLY A 465 -18.01 16.47 6.35
C GLY A 465 -19.45 17.00 6.36
N ARG A 466 -19.68 18.18 6.96
CA ARG A 466 -21.01 18.83 6.99
C ARG A 466 -21.31 19.63 5.73
N ARG A 467 -20.27 20.17 5.10
CA ARG A 467 -20.35 20.91 3.83
C ARG A 467 -19.20 20.42 2.97
N PRO A 468 -19.39 19.34 2.18
CA PRO A 468 -18.33 18.71 1.42
C PRO A 468 -17.53 19.72 0.61
N VAL A 469 -16.35 20.06 1.11
CA VAL A 469 -15.37 20.89 0.42
C VAL A 469 -14.19 20.01 0.05
N ALA A 470 -13.75 20.14 -1.19
CA ALA A 470 -12.44 19.65 -1.57
C ALA A 470 -11.35 20.48 -0.87
N ASN A 471 -10.13 19.93 -0.80
CA ASN A 471 -8.91 20.69 -0.48
C ASN A 471 -8.80 21.23 0.96
N VAL A 472 -9.28 20.47 1.95
CA VAL A 472 -8.90 20.77 3.34
C VAL A 472 -7.38 20.74 3.43
N ARG A 473 -6.75 21.81 3.92
CA ARG A 473 -5.29 21.90 3.96
C ARG A 473 -4.76 21.29 5.26
N PRO A 474 -3.60 20.61 5.24
CA PRO A 474 -2.91 20.29 6.48
C PRO A 474 -2.50 21.60 7.17
N TRP A 475 -2.68 21.66 8.49
CA TRP A 475 -2.26 22.81 9.28
C TRP A 475 -0.76 22.76 9.59
N TYR A 476 -0.16 21.56 9.54
CA TYR A 476 1.26 21.34 9.76
C TYR A 476 1.77 20.20 8.87
N ARG A 477 3.04 20.30 8.46
CA ARG A 477 3.76 19.27 7.70
C ARG A 477 5.04 18.94 8.45
N TRP A 478 5.17 17.69 8.89
CA TRP A 478 6.40 17.20 9.50
C TRP A 478 7.32 16.69 8.40
N ASP A 479 8.31 17.53 8.09
CA ASP A 479 9.35 17.34 7.08
C ASP A 479 10.72 17.77 7.64
N SER A 480 11.76 17.73 6.80
CA SER A 480 13.13 18.11 7.12
C SER A 480 13.30 19.54 7.62
N THR A 481 12.35 20.43 7.36
CA THR A 481 12.38 21.82 7.84
C THR A 481 11.82 21.97 9.26
N THR A 482 11.17 20.93 9.79
CA THR A 482 10.63 20.92 11.15
C THR A 482 11.75 21.02 12.18
N PRO A 483 11.62 21.84 13.25
CA PRO A 483 12.59 21.89 14.33
C PRO A 483 12.81 20.50 14.95
N GLY A 484 14.06 20.03 14.91
CA GLY A 484 14.43 18.66 15.29
C GLY A 484 14.58 17.68 14.12
N GLY A 485 14.21 18.08 12.90
CA GLY A 485 14.27 17.25 11.69
C GLY A 485 12.95 16.52 11.39
N GLY A 486 12.87 15.98 10.18
CA GLY A 486 11.73 15.20 9.68
C GLY A 486 11.76 13.74 10.15
N ILE A 487 10.69 13.00 9.83
CA ILE A 487 10.64 11.54 10.07
C ILE A 487 11.69 10.78 9.24
N ASP A 488 12.14 11.38 8.14
CA ASP A 488 13.14 10.84 7.21
C ASP A 488 14.44 10.39 7.89
N ARG A 489 14.81 11.04 8.99
CA ARG A 489 16.02 10.71 9.76
C ARG A 489 15.99 9.30 10.36
N PHE A 490 14.80 8.71 10.52
CA PHE A 490 14.61 7.38 11.08
C PHE A 490 14.53 6.28 10.03
N MET A 491 14.33 6.63 8.76
CA MET A 491 14.17 5.68 7.66
C MET A 491 15.48 4.95 7.36
N PHE A 492 15.42 3.67 7.03
CA PHE A 492 16.56 2.84 6.62
C PHE A 492 16.90 3.01 5.15
N GLN A 493 15.90 3.19 4.29
CA GLN A 493 16.09 3.48 2.87
C GLN A 493 16.76 4.82 2.66
N ASP A 494 17.67 4.87 1.68
CA ASP A 494 18.34 6.10 1.25
C ASP A 494 17.76 6.76 0.01
N CYS A 495 16.90 6.08 -0.77
CA CYS A 495 16.30 6.68 -1.98
C CYS A 495 14.76 6.77 -1.96
N GLY A 496 14.04 5.64 -1.94
CA GLY A 496 12.60 5.59 -2.24
C GLY A 496 11.66 6.23 -1.21
N ARG A 497 12.02 6.12 0.08
CA ARG A 497 11.24 6.59 1.24
C ARG A 497 9.81 6.06 1.27
N GLU A 498 9.62 4.80 0.88
CA GLU A 498 8.28 4.24 0.76
C GLU A 498 7.70 3.84 2.10
N ILE A 499 6.44 4.21 2.30
CA ILE A 499 5.66 3.89 3.48
C ILE A 499 4.60 2.86 3.06
N GLY A 500 4.57 1.73 3.74
CA GLY A 500 3.62 0.65 3.47
C GLY A 500 2.30 0.81 4.19
N GLY A 501 2.28 1.48 5.35
CA GLY A 501 1.05 1.68 6.10
C GLY A 501 1.29 2.26 7.49
N LEU A 502 0.19 2.50 8.20
CA LEU A 502 0.19 3.12 9.53
C LEU A 502 -0.96 2.54 10.37
N THR A 503 -0.70 2.22 11.64
CA THR A 503 -1.74 1.84 12.60
C THR A 503 -1.40 2.37 14.00
N TYR A 504 -2.41 2.54 14.85
CA TYR A 504 -2.30 3.27 16.12
C TYR A 504 -2.98 2.52 17.27
N ASP A 505 -2.20 2.11 18.26
CA ASP A 505 -2.69 1.70 19.58
C ASP A 505 -2.99 2.97 20.39
N ARG A 506 -4.27 3.33 20.39
CA ARG A 506 -4.78 4.48 21.14
C ARG A 506 -4.66 4.33 22.66
N LYS A 507 -4.71 3.11 23.18
CA LYS A 507 -4.69 2.85 24.62
C LYS A 507 -3.30 3.10 25.21
N ARG A 508 -2.26 2.79 24.45
CA ARG A 508 -0.86 2.94 24.90
C ARG A 508 -0.12 4.08 24.22
N ASN A 509 -0.81 4.80 23.33
CA ASN A 509 -0.26 5.88 22.54
C ASN A 509 0.89 5.45 21.64
N LEU A 510 0.82 4.24 21.07
CA LEU A 510 1.85 3.69 20.20
C LEU A 510 1.41 3.77 18.74
N LEU A 511 2.27 4.32 17.89
CA LEU A 511 2.09 4.43 16.45
C LEU A 511 3.08 3.49 15.77
N TYR A 512 2.57 2.62 14.91
CA TYR A 512 3.35 1.67 14.13
C TYR A 512 3.31 2.08 12.66
N MET A 513 4.47 2.39 12.09
CA MET A 513 4.62 2.85 10.70
C MET A 513 5.52 1.87 9.96
N VAL A 514 5.03 1.32 8.84
CA VAL A 514 5.82 0.38 8.04
C VAL A 514 6.63 1.16 7.00
N GLU A 515 7.94 1.00 7.03
CA GLU A 515 8.82 1.28 5.90
C GLU A 515 8.98 -0.01 5.10
N VAL A 516 8.65 0.04 3.81
CA VAL A 516 8.83 -1.11 2.90
C VAL A 516 10.22 -1.08 2.31
N ALA A 517 10.74 -2.23 1.88
CA ALA A 517 12.05 -2.33 1.23
C ALA A 517 13.18 -1.59 2.00
N ALA A 518 13.16 -1.68 3.33
CA ALA A 518 14.07 -0.98 4.25
C ALA A 518 15.53 -1.38 4.03
N GLY A 519 15.79 -2.65 3.75
CA GLY A 519 17.13 -3.14 3.46
C GLY A 519 17.24 -4.65 3.45
N LEU A 520 18.48 -5.12 3.29
CA LEU A 520 18.87 -6.52 3.41
C LEU A 520 19.34 -6.81 4.84
N THR A 521 19.45 -8.09 5.17
CA THR A 521 20.05 -8.58 6.43
C THR A 521 21.19 -9.53 6.10
N SER A 522 22.09 -9.81 7.05
CA SER A 522 23.13 -10.82 6.83
C SER A 522 22.57 -12.22 6.52
N GLU A 523 21.33 -12.50 6.93
CA GLU A 523 20.63 -13.77 6.69
C GLU A 523 19.74 -13.74 5.44
N ASN A 524 19.51 -12.57 4.85
CA ASN A 524 18.68 -12.39 3.66
C ASN A 524 19.27 -11.29 2.77
N GLU A 525 20.15 -11.70 1.86
CA GLU A 525 20.88 -10.83 0.94
C GLU A 525 20.18 -10.65 -0.43
N TRP A 526 19.01 -11.28 -0.62
CA TRP A 526 18.33 -11.35 -1.92
C TRP A 526 16.99 -10.61 -1.97
N GLU A 527 16.29 -10.51 -0.83
CA GLU A 527 15.00 -9.84 -0.73
C GLU A 527 15.05 -8.72 0.30
N VAL A 528 14.74 -7.49 -0.12
CA VAL A 528 14.62 -6.37 0.81
C VAL A 528 13.43 -6.57 1.74
N LEU A 529 13.65 -6.39 3.03
CA LEU A 529 12.66 -6.58 4.08
C LEU A 529 12.02 -5.25 4.48
N PRO A 530 10.75 -5.25 4.91
CA PRO A 530 10.16 -4.10 5.59
C PRO A 530 10.69 -3.99 7.03
N VAL A 531 10.56 -2.80 7.62
CA VAL A 531 10.68 -2.58 9.07
C VAL A 531 9.45 -1.86 9.59
N VAL A 532 9.12 -2.10 10.86
CA VAL A 532 8.04 -1.39 11.54
C VAL A 532 8.66 -0.41 12.54
N HIS A 533 8.58 0.88 12.24
CA HIS A 533 8.95 1.94 13.17
C HIS A 533 7.90 2.08 14.26
N VAL A 534 8.36 2.23 15.51
CA VAL A 534 7.51 2.39 16.68
C VAL A 534 7.74 3.76 17.31
N MET A 535 6.68 4.54 17.44
CA MET A 535 6.69 5.85 18.09
C MET A 535 5.67 5.90 19.22
N ARG A 536 5.98 6.62 20.30
CA ARG A 536 5.05 6.88 21.40
C ARG A 536 4.62 8.34 21.39
N LEU A 537 3.34 8.61 21.65
CA LEU A 537 2.88 9.96 21.95
C LEU A 537 3.05 10.25 23.44
N VAL A 538 3.72 11.36 23.75
CA VAL A 538 4.02 11.85 25.10
C VAL A 538 3.62 13.32 25.23
N ASN A 539 3.24 13.73 26.45
CA ASN A 539 2.80 15.10 26.73
C ASN A 539 3.93 16.14 26.72
#